data_AF-G9C2V4-F1
#
_entry.id   AF-G9C2V4-F1
#
_cell.length_a   1.000
_cell.length_b   1.000
_cell.length_c   1.000
_cell.angle_alpha   90.00
_cell.angle_beta   90.00
_cell.angle_gamma   90.00
#
_symmetry.space_group_name_H-M   'P 1'
#
loop_
_entity.id
_entity.type
_entity.pdbx_description
1 polymer ?
#
loop_
_entity_poly.entity_id
_entity_poly.type
_entity_poly.pdbx_seq_one_letter_code
_entity_poly.pdbx_strand_id
1 'polypeptide(L)'
;MQKVLMKDALCMEGGQGESSYIKNSQVQEILDKVQLPRRPGKHLLTAADLGCSCGHNTLIVADAIVEHMTSKLRSSSFEDQDDGDAADPEFCFYFCDLPSNDFNTFFHLLPQHATAAAGNGSGRRYFAAAVPGSSFHNRLFPRQSIDVFTSTFSLHWLSQVPEGVADNRSAAYNKDKVFVHGASQATGAAYRRQFQSDMARFLRCRAMELKPEGVMFLVCLGRPSQAGPTNQGRVQLLCGAMFEESRGDLVEEGTIGREMMDSFNVPVYDPTLEELREAVDVDGSFQINRLELVITSSLAVDDPKDRRAVGRTVANYVRSLLGPLVDAHVGRAVADEIFVRMRRRAEALAEELVDEMRFPHIVCSLSLDRVMKIRAYRLCYMRTTGCILRGSTFSALGGNVLFHYERAKMFGPTMQ
;
A
#
# COMPACT_ATOMS: atom_id res chain seq x y z
N MET A 1 -31.19 8.82 21.54
CA MET A 1 -30.42 9.50 20.48
C MET A 1 -28.94 9.23 20.77
N GLN A 2 -28.45 8.08 20.33
CA GLN A 2 -27.19 7.48 20.77
C GLN A 2 -26.14 7.72 19.66
N LYS A 3 -25.13 8.54 19.96
CA LYS A 3 -23.93 8.68 19.12
C LYS A 3 -23.16 7.36 19.18
N VAL A 4 -23.48 6.43 18.28
CA VAL A 4 -22.59 5.31 17.99
C VAL A 4 -21.35 5.93 17.34
N LEU A 5 -20.21 5.84 18.02
CA LEU A 5 -18.94 6.32 17.47
C LEU A 5 -18.63 5.52 16.20
N MET A 6 -18.55 6.20 15.06
CA MET A 6 -18.02 5.67 13.80
C MET A 6 -16.53 5.26 13.87
N LYS A 7 -15.93 5.18 15.07
CA LYS A 7 -14.50 4.87 15.27
C LYS A 7 -14.17 3.39 15.09
N ASP A 8 -15.16 2.49 15.19
CA ASP A 8 -14.90 1.04 15.24
C ASP A 8 -15.35 0.30 13.96
N ALA A 9 -16.04 0.96 13.03
CA ALA A 9 -16.60 0.33 11.82
C ALA A 9 -15.57 0.07 10.70
N LEU A 10 -14.33 0.52 10.90
CA LEU A 10 -13.19 0.31 9.99
C LEU A 10 -12.08 -0.55 10.62
N CYS A 11 -12.38 -1.26 11.71
CA CYS A 11 -11.50 -2.27 12.24
C CYS A 11 -11.73 -3.59 11.48
N MET A 12 -10.82 -3.93 10.56
CA MET A 12 -10.31 -5.31 10.64
C MET A 12 -9.72 -5.44 12.03
N GLU A 13 -9.99 -6.51 12.78
CA GLU A 13 -9.54 -6.63 14.17
C GLU A 13 -8.03 -6.33 14.27
N GLY A 14 -7.70 -5.12 14.71
CA GLY A 14 -6.37 -4.75 15.15
C GLY A 14 -6.20 -5.35 16.54
N GLY A 15 -5.23 -6.25 16.70
CA GLY A 15 -4.98 -6.85 18.01
C GLY A 15 -4.17 -8.13 17.95
N GLN A 16 -4.17 -8.84 19.08
CA GLN A 16 -3.54 -10.14 19.28
C GLN A 16 -4.58 -11.28 19.30
N GLY A 17 -5.84 -11.02 18.93
CA GLY A 17 -6.88 -12.05 18.81
C GLY A 17 -6.62 -13.01 17.65
N GLU A 18 -7.18 -14.23 17.71
CA GLU A 18 -7.00 -15.25 16.66
C GLU A 18 -7.45 -14.78 15.26
N SER A 19 -8.38 -13.83 15.19
CA SER A 19 -8.93 -13.21 13.96
C SER A 19 -8.24 -11.91 13.53
N SER A 20 -7.18 -11.48 14.23
CA SER A 20 -6.51 -10.21 13.95
C SER A 20 -5.70 -10.18 12.66
N TYR A 21 -5.56 -9.00 12.06
CA TYR A 21 -4.74 -8.79 10.85
C TYR A 21 -3.29 -9.23 11.04
N ILE A 22 -2.68 -8.96 12.20
CA ILE A 22 -1.28 -9.34 12.47
C ILE A 22 -1.12 -10.86 12.52
N LYS A 23 -2.07 -11.59 13.14
CA LYS A 23 -1.99 -13.06 13.27
C LYS A 23 -2.44 -13.80 12.01
N ASN A 24 -3.42 -13.29 11.26
CA ASN A 24 -3.93 -13.95 10.04
C ASN A 24 -3.19 -13.58 8.77
N SER A 25 -2.51 -12.43 8.71
CA SER A 25 -1.78 -12.00 7.51
C SER A 25 -0.33 -12.52 7.49
N GLN A 26 0.06 -13.35 8.48
CA GLN A 26 1.41 -13.89 8.62
C GLN A 26 2.49 -12.79 8.54
N VAL A 27 2.18 -11.58 9.04
CA VAL A 27 3.06 -10.40 8.99
C VAL A 27 4.43 -10.74 9.60
N GLN A 28 4.43 -11.55 10.66
CA GLN A 28 5.64 -12.00 11.36
C GLN A 28 6.57 -12.85 10.46
N GLU A 29 6.04 -13.83 9.71
CA GLU A 29 6.82 -14.68 8.79
C GLU A 29 7.43 -13.87 7.62
N ILE A 30 6.80 -12.75 7.27
CA ILE A 30 7.26 -11.87 6.20
C ILE A 30 8.34 -10.91 6.71
N LEU A 31 8.15 -10.36 7.92
CA LEU A 31 9.18 -9.59 8.60
C LEU A 31 10.43 -10.44 8.90
N ASP A 32 10.29 -11.76 9.07
CA ASP A 32 11.42 -12.69 9.20
C ASP A 32 12.32 -12.71 7.96
N LYS A 33 11.86 -12.23 6.80
CA LYS A 33 12.69 -12.09 5.60
C LYS A 33 13.43 -10.75 5.51
N VAL A 34 13.11 -9.77 6.36
CA VAL A 34 13.81 -8.47 6.44
C VAL A 34 15.28 -8.71 6.77
N GLN A 35 16.21 -8.50 5.84
CA GLN A 35 17.63 -8.57 6.17
C GLN A 35 18.02 -7.27 6.87
N LEU A 36 18.12 -7.33 8.20
CA LEU A 36 18.54 -6.19 9.00
C LEU A 36 20.04 -5.96 8.84
N PRO A 37 20.51 -4.70 8.95
CA PRO A 37 21.93 -4.39 8.83
C PRO A 37 22.76 -5.23 9.82
N ARG A 38 23.72 -6.01 9.31
CA ARG A 38 24.61 -6.87 10.13
C ARG A 38 25.84 -6.14 10.69
N ARG A 39 25.79 -4.82 10.83
CA ARG A 39 26.97 -4.05 11.24
C ARG A 39 27.00 -3.91 12.77
N PRO A 40 28.16 -3.80 13.41
CA PRO A 40 28.20 -3.44 14.83
C PRO A 40 27.86 -1.94 15.04
N GLY A 41 27.13 -1.63 16.13
CA GLY A 41 26.88 -0.26 16.62
C GLY A 41 25.41 0.07 16.90
N LYS A 42 25.14 1.22 17.55
CA LYS A 42 23.78 1.76 17.72
C LYS A 42 23.17 2.09 16.36
N HIS A 43 22.14 1.35 15.95
CA HIS A 43 21.47 1.56 14.68
C HIS A 43 20.23 2.42 14.83
N LEU A 44 20.08 3.41 13.94
CA LEU A 44 18.80 4.02 13.66
C LEU A 44 18.09 3.20 12.58
N LEU A 45 17.07 2.46 13.00
CA LEU A 45 16.12 1.79 12.12
C LEU A 45 14.98 2.75 11.78
N THR A 46 14.57 2.70 10.52
CA THR A 46 13.54 3.57 9.97
C THR A 46 12.49 2.74 9.25
N ALA A 47 11.22 2.93 9.61
CA ALA A 47 10.11 2.35 8.88
C ALA A 47 9.08 3.41 8.55
N ALA A 48 8.29 3.18 7.50
CA ALA A 48 7.23 4.07 7.10
C ALA A 48 5.98 3.32 6.70
N ASP A 49 4.82 3.71 7.24
CA ASP A 49 3.50 3.25 6.82
C ASP A 49 2.91 4.23 5.80
N LEU A 50 2.61 3.74 4.60
CA LEU A 50 2.15 4.50 3.45
C LEU A 50 0.63 4.32 3.30
N GLY A 51 -0.12 5.37 3.63
CA GLY A 51 -1.58 5.36 3.73
C GLY A 51 -2.06 5.00 5.13
N CYS A 52 -1.49 5.65 6.15
CA CYS A 52 -1.67 5.28 7.56
C CYS A 52 -3.05 5.64 8.14
N SER A 53 -3.81 6.52 7.49
CA SER A 53 -5.04 7.11 8.02
C SER A 53 -4.81 7.75 9.42
N CYS A 54 -5.80 7.70 10.31
CA CYS A 54 -5.76 8.34 11.63
C CYS A 54 -6.19 7.44 12.80
N GLY A 55 -6.33 6.13 12.58
CA GLY A 55 -6.84 5.16 13.57
C GLY A 55 -5.78 4.33 14.29
N HIS A 56 -6.20 3.40 15.16
CA HIS A 56 -5.29 2.51 15.90
C HIS A 56 -4.57 1.49 15.01
N ASN A 57 -5.13 1.15 13.84
CA ASN A 57 -4.59 0.11 12.95
C ASN A 57 -3.12 0.36 12.58
N THR A 58 -2.77 1.60 12.23
CA THR A 58 -1.39 1.96 11.87
C THR A 58 -0.42 1.82 13.05
N LEU A 59 -0.87 2.13 14.27
CA LEU A 59 -0.05 1.98 15.49
C LEU A 59 0.22 0.51 15.80
N ILE A 60 -0.80 -0.34 15.60
CA ILE A 60 -0.71 -1.79 15.78
C ILE A 60 0.29 -2.40 14.78
N VAL A 61 0.24 -1.97 13.50
CA VAL A 61 1.22 -2.37 12.49
C VAL A 61 2.62 -1.87 12.85
N ALA A 62 2.75 -0.61 13.30
CA ALA A 62 4.03 -0.03 13.69
C ALA A 62 4.67 -0.81 14.85
N ASP A 63 3.91 -1.11 15.90
CA ASP A 63 4.38 -1.89 17.05
C ASP A 63 4.88 -3.27 16.61
N ALA A 64 4.12 -3.98 15.76
CA ALA A 64 4.49 -5.30 15.27
C ALA A 64 5.81 -5.28 14.47
N ILE A 65 5.98 -4.28 13.60
CA ILE A 65 7.22 -4.11 12.82
C ILE A 65 8.40 -3.82 13.75
N VAL A 66 8.23 -2.88 14.69
CA VAL A 66 9.30 -2.46 15.61
C VAL A 66 9.71 -3.61 16.53
N GLU A 67 8.74 -4.31 17.12
CA GLU A 67 8.99 -5.46 17.99
C GLU A 67 9.75 -6.55 17.25
N HIS A 68 9.30 -6.90 16.04
CA HIS A 68 9.93 -7.92 15.23
C HIS A 68 11.36 -7.56 14.84
N MET A 69 11.58 -6.35 14.30
CA MET A 69 12.91 -5.90 13.90
C MET A 69 13.88 -5.82 15.09
N THR A 70 13.39 -5.37 16.25
CA THR A 70 14.19 -5.33 17.48
C THR A 70 14.58 -6.73 17.93
N SER A 71 13.62 -7.66 17.96
CA SER A 71 13.87 -9.07 18.32
C SER A 71 14.91 -9.72 17.40
N LYS A 72 14.78 -9.50 16.10
CA LYS A 72 15.66 -10.06 15.09
C LYS A 72 17.09 -9.49 15.15
N LEU A 73 17.25 -8.20 15.45
CA LEU A 73 18.59 -7.64 15.69
C LEU A 73 19.23 -8.28 16.93
N ARG A 74 18.48 -8.39 18.03
CA ARG A 74 18.96 -9.03 19.26
C ARG A 74 19.41 -10.46 19.04
N SER A 75 18.66 -11.25 18.26
CA SER A 75 19.03 -12.65 17.97
C SER A 75 20.26 -12.77 17.06
N SER A 76 20.50 -11.79 16.19
CA SER A 76 21.68 -11.78 15.30
C SER A 76 22.98 -11.32 15.96
N SER A 77 22.92 -10.63 17.09
CA SER A 77 24.10 -10.11 17.82
C SER A 77 24.78 -11.12 18.75
N PHE A 78 24.29 -12.36 18.84
CA PHE A 78 24.84 -13.39 19.75
C PHE A 78 26.05 -14.16 19.21
N GLU A 79 26.49 -13.93 17.96
CA GLU A 79 27.58 -14.72 17.36
C GLU A 79 28.97 -14.07 17.46
N ASP A 80 29.11 -12.75 17.71
CA ASP A 80 30.42 -12.10 17.82
C ASP A 80 30.47 -11.06 18.96
N GLN A 81 31.16 -11.45 20.03
CA GLN A 81 31.72 -10.63 21.13
C GLN A 81 30.76 -10.02 22.18
N ASP A 82 31.02 -10.45 23.42
CA ASP A 82 30.61 -9.89 24.71
C ASP A 82 31.26 -8.52 24.93
N ASP A 83 30.80 -7.50 24.21
CA ASP A 83 31.05 -6.10 24.55
C ASP A 83 29.76 -5.51 25.14
N GLY A 84 29.82 -5.08 26.40
CA GLY A 84 28.72 -4.56 27.21
C GLY A 84 28.09 -3.24 26.73
N ASP A 85 28.11 -2.96 25.43
CA ASP A 85 27.54 -1.78 24.75
C ASP A 85 26.53 -2.16 23.65
N ALA A 86 25.95 -3.37 23.71
CA ALA A 86 24.82 -3.80 22.87
C ALA A 86 23.53 -3.03 23.23
N ALA A 87 23.52 -1.73 22.95
CA ALA A 87 22.36 -0.88 23.16
C ALA A 87 21.28 -1.18 22.12
N ASP A 88 20.03 -1.18 22.58
CA ASP A 88 18.86 -1.33 21.71
C ASP A 88 18.91 -0.32 20.54
N PRO A 89 18.50 -0.72 19.32
CA PRO A 89 18.43 0.19 18.19
C PRO A 89 17.43 1.32 18.49
N GLU A 90 17.76 2.52 18.05
CA GLU A 90 16.77 3.59 17.99
C GLU A 90 15.87 3.35 16.78
N PHE A 91 14.58 3.62 16.93
CA PHE A 91 13.61 3.38 15.86
C PHE A 91 12.85 4.67 15.57
N CYS A 92 12.79 5.06 14.29
CA CYS A 92 11.91 6.13 13.82
C CYS A 92 10.86 5.54 12.87
N PHE A 93 9.59 5.76 13.21
CA PHE A 93 8.44 5.31 12.44
C PHE A 93 7.72 6.51 11.82
N TYR A 94 7.62 6.50 10.50
CA TYR A 94 6.97 7.56 9.73
C TYR A 94 5.55 7.13 9.34
N PHE A 95 4.59 8.01 9.61
CA PHE A 95 3.17 7.81 9.30
C PHE A 95 2.81 8.71 8.13
N CYS A 96 2.60 8.12 6.96
CA CYS A 96 2.46 8.86 5.72
C CYS A 96 1.03 8.77 5.20
N ASP A 97 0.46 9.90 4.81
CA ASP A 97 -0.85 9.97 4.18
C ASP A 97 -0.96 11.27 3.35
N LEU A 98 -2.09 11.46 2.68
CA LEU A 98 -2.43 12.69 2.00
C LEU A 98 -2.51 13.87 2.99
N PRO A 99 -2.33 15.13 2.53
CA PRO A 99 -2.38 16.28 3.42
C PRO A 99 -3.78 16.51 4.02
N SER A 100 -4.81 15.94 3.39
CA SER A 100 -6.20 15.95 3.86
C SER A 100 -6.49 14.95 4.97
N ASN A 101 -5.56 14.06 5.31
CA ASN A 101 -5.73 13.13 6.43
C ASN A 101 -5.77 13.88 7.77
N ASP A 102 -6.52 13.33 8.73
CA ASP A 102 -6.64 13.92 10.06
C ASP A 102 -5.47 13.53 10.97
N PHE A 103 -4.30 14.11 10.69
CA PHE A 103 -3.11 13.91 11.52
C PHE A 103 -3.28 14.45 12.95
N ASN A 104 -4.19 15.40 13.19
CA ASN A 104 -4.45 15.91 14.55
C ASN A 104 -5.06 14.82 15.43
N THR A 105 -6.05 14.10 14.91
CA THR A 105 -6.62 12.94 15.61
C THR A 105 -5.53 11.89 15.86
N PHE A 106 -4.70 11.59 14.86
CA PHE A 106 -3.58 10.66 15.02
C PHE A 106 -2.59 11.08 16.13
N PHE A 107 -2.20 12.36 16.17
CA PHE A 107 -1.28 12.87 17.20
C PHE A 107 -1.86 12.81 18.61
N HIS A 108 -3.17 12.93 18.77
CA HIS A 108 -3.83 12.71 20.07
C HIS A 108 -3.88 11.24 20.50
N LEU A 109 -3.88 10.30 19.55
CA LEU A 109 -3.85 8.85 19.83
C LEU A 109 -2.47 8.35 20.25
N LEU A 110 -1.39 8.91 19.70
CA LEU A 110 -0.02 8.47 19.97
C LEU A 110 0.33 8.35 21.48
N PRO A 111 0.06 9.36 22.34
CA PRO A 111 0.33 9.27 23.77
C PRO A 111 -0.54 8.24 24.48
N GLN A 112 -1.82 8.12 24.10
CA GLN A 112 -2.77 7.18 24.70
C GLN A 112 -2.36 5.73 24.42
N HIS A 113 -1.90 5.48 23.20
CA HIS A 113 -1.36 4.18 22.81
C HIS A 113 -0.09 3.85 23.59
N ALA A 114 0.81 4.83 23.74
CA ALA A 114 2.05 4.64 24.49
C ALA A 114 1.81 4.36 26.00
N THR A 115 0.82 5.00 26.63
CA THR A 115 0.47 4.73 28.04
C THR A 115 -0.21 3.38 28.22
N ALA A 116 -1.11 3.00 27.32
CA ALA A 116 -1.73 1.66 27.32
C ALA A 116 -0.67 0.55 27.17
N ALA A 117 0.28 0.73 26.26
CA ALA A 117 1.37 -0.21 26.04
C ALA A 117 2.32 -0.29 27.27
N ALA A 118 2.57 0.85 27.94
CA ALA A 118 3.37 0.89 29.17
C ALA A 118 2.73 0.15 30.37
N GLY A 119 1.39 0.16 30.48
CA GLY A 119 0.66 -0.62 31.49
C GLY A 119 0.85 -2.14 31.36
N ASN A 120 1.20 -2.61 30.16
CA ASN A 120 1.53 -4.01 29.86
C ASN A 120 3.05 -4.29 29.90
N GLY A 121 3.87 -3.36 30.41
CA GLY A 121 5.33 -3.50 30.49
C GLY A 121 6.08 -3.25 29.18
N SER A 122 5.39 -2.82 28.11
CA SER A 122 5.97 -2.55 26.79
C SER A 122 5.61 -1.13 26.33
N GLY A 123 6.30 -0.11 26.84
CA GLY A 123 6.12 1.25 26.32
C GLY A 123 6.50 1.35 24.84
N ARG A 124 5.90 2.30 24.10
CA ARG A 124 6.22 2.57 22.68
C ARG A 124 7.74 2.76 22.50
N ARG A 125 8.37 1.93 21.65
CA ARG A 125 9.83 1.88 21.44
C ARG A 125 10.32 2.61 20.19
N TYR A 126 9.57 3.58 19.69
CA TYR A 126 9.93 4.35 18.50
C TYR A 126 9.58 5.83 18.64
N PHE A 127 10.37 6.66 17.97
CA PHE A 127 10.02 8.04 17.64
C PHE A 127 9.01 8.03 16.48
N ALA A 128 7.96 8.84 16.57
CA ALA A 128 6.95 8.92 15.52
C ALA A 128 7.02 10.27 14.82
N ALA A 129 6.88 10.27 13.49
CA ALA A 129 6.75 11.48 12.69
C ALA A 129 5.67 11.29 11.63
N ALA A 130 4.88 12.34 11.37
CA ALA A 130 3.95 12.33 10.24
C ALA A 130 4.63 12.90 8.99
N VAL A 131 4.29 12.33 7.82
CA VAL A 131 4.77 12.79 6.52
C VAL A 131 3.56 13.07 5.62
N PRO A 132 3.05 14.31 5.57
CA PRO A 132 1.98 14.68 4.66
C PRO A 132 2.55 14.80 3.24
N GLY A 133 2.25 13.80 2.41
CA GLY A 133 2.71 13.75 1.02
C GLY A 133 1.60 14.12 0.04
N SER A 134 1.91 14.76 -1.08
CA SER A 134 0.90 15.01 -2.14
C SER A 134 0.31 13.70 -2.67
N SER A 135 1.12 12.64 -2.71
CA SER A 135 0.72 11.27 -2.96
C SER A 135 1.90 10.33 -2.69
N PHE A 136 1.64 9.17 -2.09
CA PHE A 136 2.59 8.07 -1.98
C PHE A 136 2.99 7.47 -3.34
N HIS A 137 2.34 7.80 -4.46
CA HIS A 137 2.86 7.48 -5.80
C HIS A 137 4.09 8.32 -6.19
N ASN A 138 4.41 9.38 -5.42
CA ASN A 138 5.56 10.26 -5.63
C ASN A 138 6.62 10.06 -4.53
N ARG A 139 7.73 10.81 -4.64
CA ARG A 139 8.78 10.85 -3.61
C ARG A 139 8.25 11.49 -2.32
N LEU A 140 8.51 10.84 -1.20
CA LEU A 140 8.18 11.28 0.17
C LEU A 140 9.43 11.46 1.03
N PHE A 141 10.49 10.71 0.74
CA PHE A 141 11.69 10.64 1.58
C PHE A 141 12.96 11.00 0.82
N PRO A 142 14.03 11.39 1.55
CA PRO A 142 15.39 11.44 1.00
C PRO A 142 15.83 10.09 0.41
N ARG A 143 16.93 10.10 -0.33
CA ARG A 143 17.48 8.85 -0.89
C ARG A 143 18.05 7.99 0.24
N GLN A 144 17.81 6.68 0.16
CA GLN A 144 18.40 5.68 1.07
C GLN A 144 18.21 6.03 2.56
N SER A 145 17.00 6.45 2.94
CA SER A 145 16.68 6.86 4.30
C SER A 145 15.71 5.95 5.03
N ILE A 146 15.06 4.99 4.34
CA ILE A 146 14.06 4.08 4.93
C ILE A 146 14.56 2.63 4.86
N ASP A 147 14.44 1.87 5.94
CA ASP A 147 14.75 0.43 5.97
C ASP A 147 13.55 -0.41 5.53
N VAL A 148 12.34 -0.06 6.01
CA VAL A 148 11.11 -0.82 5.76
C VAL A 148 9.98 0.10 5.34
N PHE A 149 9.34 -0.20 4.22
CA PHE A 149 8.01 0.35 3.92
C PHE A 149 6.93 -0.67 4.25
N THR A 150 5.81 -0.20 4.79
CA THR A 150 4.55 -0.93 4.84
C THR A 150 3.46 -0.11 4.16
N SER A 151 2.49 -0.77 3.55
CA SER A 151 1.27 -0.12 3.05
C SER A 151 0.14 -1.14 3.13
N THR A 152 -0.91 -0.82 3.87
CA THR A 152 -2.03 -1.73 4.10
C THR A 152 -3.33 -1.07 3.67
N PHE A 153 -4.02 -1.69 2.72
CA PHE A 153 -5.29 -1.23 2.16
C PHE A 153 -5.23 0.18 1.54
N SER A 154 -4.11 0.53 0.91
CA SER A 154 -3.95 1.85 0.27
C SER A 154 -3.63 1.76 -1.23
N LEU A 155 -2.88 0.76 -1.67
CA LEU A 155 -2.40 0.67 -3.07
C LEU A 155 -3.48 0.41 -4.14
N HIS A 156 -4.70 0.07 -3.74
CA HIS A 156 -5.84 -0.04 -4.68
C HIS A 156 -6.44 1.33 -5.03
N TRP A 157 -6.10 2.38 -4.28
CA TRP A 157 -6.44 3.76 -4.63
C TRP A 157 -5.52 4.24 -5.75
N LEU A 158 -6.14 4.65 -6.85
CA LEU A 158 -5.45 5.25 -7.97
C LEU A 158 -5.11 6.71 -7.64
N SER A 159 -4.02 7.20 -8.21
CA SER A 159 -3.60 8.60 -8.08
C SER A 159 -4.60 9.59 -8.66
N GLN A 160 -5.45 9.14 -9.58
CA GLN A 160 -6.52 9.92 -10.20
C GLN A 160 -7.56 9.01 -10.85
N VAL A 161 -8.73 9.57 -11.17
CA VAL A 161 -9.68 8.94 -12.08
C VAL A 161 -9.02 8.76 -13.46
N PRO A 162 -9.10 7.57 -14.09
CA PRO A 162 -8.45 7.34 -15.37
C PRO A 162 -8.96 8.29 -16.46
N GLU A 163 -8.03 8.77 -17.29
CA GLU A 163 -8.39 9.70 -18.37
C GLU A 163 -9.41 9.08 -19.34
N GLY A 164 -10.40 9.88 -19.73
CA GLY A 164 -11.42 9.47 -20.68
C GLY A 164 -12.58 8.65 -20.11
N VAL A 165 -12.61 8.31 -18.82
CA VAL A 165 -13.78 7.61 -18.24
C VAL A 165 -14.94 8.55 -17.92
N ALA A 166 -14.66 9.85 -17.78
CA ALA A 166 -15.68 10.89 -17.60
C ALA A 166 -16.00 11.67 -18.91
N ASP A 167 -15.34 11.34 -20.03
CA ASP A 167 -15.58 11.98 -21.33
C ASP A 167 -16.56 11.14 -22.16
N ASN A 168 -17.75 11.68 -22.43
CA ASN A 168 -18.80 10.97 -23.19
C ASN A 168 -18.45 10.67 -24.65
N ARG A 169 -17.34 11.22 -25.17
CA ARG A 169 -16.81 10.92 -26.52
C ARG A 169 -15.79 9.79 -26.52
N SER A 170 -15.28 9.42 -25.36
CA SER A 170 -14.27 8.39 -25.20
C SER A 170 -14.91 7.00 -25.21
N ALA A 171 -14.22 6.04 -25.83
CA ALA A 171 -14.62 4.63 -25.75
C ALA A 171 -14.60 4.09 -24.30
N ALA A 172 -13.84 4.73 -23.40
CA ALA A 172 -13.73 4.35 -22.00
C ALA A 172 -14.78 5.00 -21.09
N TYR A 173 -15.70 5.82 -21.63
CA TYR A 173 -16.73 6.52 -20.86
C TYR A 173 -17.51 5.55 -19.97
N ASN A 174 -17.55 5.82 -18.67
CA ASN A 174 -18.19 4.96 -17.68
C ASN A 174 -19.68 5.30 -17.54
N LYS A 175 -20.43 5.14 -18.63
CA LYS A 175 -21.83 5.53 -18.71
C LYS A 175 -22.69 4.80 -17.68
N ASP A 176 -23.54 5.55 -16.97
CA ASP A 176 -24.49 5.05 -15.97
C ASP A 176 -23.82 4.22 -14.84
N LYS A 177 -22.51 4.44 -14.61
CA LYS A 177 -21.67 3.68 -13.69
C LYS A 177 -20.75 4.59 -12.90
N VAL A 178 -20.41 4.16 -11.69
CA VAL A 178 -19.49 4.87 -10.78
C VAL A 178 -18.18 4.10 -10.61
N PHE A 179 -18.26 2.78 -10.66
CA PHE A 179 -17.12 1.88 -10.49
C PHE A 179 -16.76 1.24 -11.82
N VAL A 180 -15.54 0.69 -11.91
CA VAL A 180 -15.12 -0.11 -13.07
C VAL A 180 -15.85 -1.47 -13.14
N HIS A 181 -16.46 -1.90 -12.04
CA HIS A 181 -17.17 -3.17 -11.99
C HIS A 181 -18.38 -3.18 -12.93
N GLY A 182 -18.48 -4.18 -13.79
CA GLY A 182 -19.57 -4.31 -14.77
C GLY A 182 -19.56 -3.24 -15.86
N ALA A 183 -18.48 -2.44 -15.95
CA ALA A 183 -18.29 -1.43 -17.00
C ALA A 183 -17.87 -2.05 -18.33
N SER A 184 -17.60 -1.21 -19.32
CA SER A 184 -17.08 -1.63 -20.63
C SER A 184 -15.64 -2.16 -20.53
N GLN A 185 -15.22 -2.99 -21.49
CA GLN A 185 -13.83 -3.45 -21.57
C GLN A 185 -12.84 -2.29 -21.75
N ALA A 186 -13.22 -1.23 -22.47
CA ALA A 186 -12.40 -0.05 -22.65
C ALA A 186 -12.22 0.73 -21.33
N THR A 187 -13.27 0.84 -20.52
CA THR A 187 -13.20 1.40 -19.16
C THR A 187 -12.30 0.56 -18.28
N GLY A 188 -12.48 -0.78 -18.28
CA GLY A 188 -11.61 -1.71 -17.56
C GLY A 188 -10.14 -1.56 -17.93
N ALA A 189 -9.83 -1.45 -19.23
CA ALA A 189 -8.48 -1.23 -19.72
C ALA A 189 -7.92 0.15 -19.30
N ALA A 190 -8.74 1.20 -19.20
CA ALA A 190 -8.31 2.50 -18.71
C ALA A 190 -7.90 2.45 -17.23
N TYR A 191 -8.72 1.82 -16.38
CA TYR A 191 -8.39 1.60 -14.97
C TYR A 191 -7.13 0.76 -14.78
N ARG A 192 -6.99 -0.36 -15.51
CA ARG A 192 -5.76 -1.18 -15.48
C ARG A 192 -4.52 -0.37 -15.85
N ARG A 193 -4.59 0.44 -16.91
CA ARG A 193 -3.47 1.29 -17.34
C ARG A 193 -3.09 2.33 -16.29
N GLN A 194 -4.08 2.95 -15.65
CA GLN A 194 -3.84 3.88 -14.55
C GLN A 194 -3.13 3.18 -13.39
N PHE A 195 -3.61 2.01 -12.97
CA PHE A 195 -2.97 1.20 -11.94
C PHE A 195 -1.51 0.86 -12.27
N GLN A 196 -1.23 0.38 -13.49
CA GLN A 196 0.13 0.05 -13.91
C GLN A 196 1.07 1.26 -13.89
N SER A 197 0.58 2.42 -14.35
CA SER A 197 1.33 3.68 -14.29
C SER A 197 1.64 4.11 -12.85
N ASP A 198 0.64 3.96 -11.97
CA ASP A 198 0.70 4.32 -10.56
C ASP A 198 1.65 3.43 -9.77
N MET A 199 1.61 2.13 -10.02
CA MET A 199 2.55 1.17 -9.46
C MET A 199 3.97 1.41 -9.95
N ALA A 200 4.17 1.68 -11.24
CA ALA A 200 5.49 1.96 -11.77
C ALA A 200 6.10 3.23 -11.14
N ARG A 201 5.30 4.27 -10.91
CA ARG A 201 5.75 5.48 -10.19
C ARG A 201 6.06 5.19 -8.71
N PHE A 202 5.16 4.47 -8.04
CA PHE A 202 5.33 4.05 -6.66
C PHE A 202 6.63 3.28 -6.48
N LEU A 203 6.85 2.19 -7.23
CA LEU A 203 8.02 1.31 -7.12
C LEU A 203 9.33 2.10 -7.35
N ARG A 204 9.41 2.91 -8.41
CA ARG A 204 10.59 3.78 -8.65
C ARG A 204 10.88 4.72 -7.50
N CYS A 205 9.86 5.32 -6.90
CA CYS A 205 10.05 6.22 -5.75
C CYS A 205 10.57 5.45 -4.55
N ARG A 206 9.94 4.32 -4.21
CA ARG A 206 10.36 3.48 -3.08
C ARG A 206 11.78 2.94 -3.24
N ALA A 207 12.16 2.52 -4.45
CA ALA A 207 13.49 2.01 -4.73
C ALA A 207 14.59 3.06 -4.48
N MET A 208 14.32 4.35 -4.71
CA MET A 208 15.27 5.43 -4.41
C MET A 208 15.36 5.74 -2.92
N GLU A 209 14.28 5.54 -2.18
CA GLU A 209 14.14 5.92 -0.77
C GLU A 209 14.61 4.83 0.18
N LEU A 210 14.52 3.57 -0.23
CA LEU A 210 15.01 2.44 0.53
C LEU A 210 16.54 2.45 0.62
N LYS A 211 17.04 2.14 1.82
CA LYS A 211 18.43 1.79 2.07
C LYS A 211 18.77 0.49 1.33
N PRO A 212 20.07 0.21 1.08
CA PRO A 212 20.48 -1.10 0.60
C PRO A 212 19.91 -2.21 1.47
N GLU A 213 19.39 -3.28 0.85
CA GLU A 213 18.73 -4.42 1.53
C GLU A 213 17.38 -4.09 2.18
N GLY A 214 16.86 -2.87 1.99
CA GLY A 214 15.54 -2.49 2.45
C GLY A 214 14.41 -3.29 1.79
N VAL A 215 13.29 -3.40 2.50
CA VAL A 215 12.15 -4.24 2.10
C VAL A 215 10.84 -3.48 2.16
N MET A 216 9.83 -4.02 1.47
CA MET A 216 8.46 -3.52 1.53
C MET A 216 7.48 -4.65 1.83
N PHE A 217 6.50 -4.33 2.67
CA PHE A 217 5.34 -5.17 2.93
C PHE A 217 4.07 -4.47 2.47
N LEU A 218 3.37 -5.06 1.52
CA LEU A 218 2.24 -4.44 0.83
C LEU A 218 1.03 -5.35 0.96
N VAL A 219 -0.09 -4.78 1.40
CA VAL A 219 -1.39 -5.43 1.37
C VAL A 219 -2.39 -4.50 0.71
N CYS A 220 -3.10 -4.99 -0.30
CA CYS A 220 -4.15 -4.24 -0.97
C CYS A 220 -5.32 -5.14 -1.34
N LEU A 221 -6.45 -4.54 -1.69
CA LEU A 221 -7.54 -5.27 -2.33
C LEU A 221 -7.02 -5.94 -3.60
N GLY A 222 -7.57 -7.09 -3.91
CA GLY A 222 -7.25 -7.80 -5.14
C GLY A 222 -8.39 -8.70 -5.55
N ARG A 223 -8.13 -9.47 -6.60
CA ARG A 223 -9.15 -10.33 -7.20
C ARG A 223 -8.54 -11.56 -7.87
N PRO A 224 -9.35 -12.61 -8.13
CA PRO A 224 -8.88 -13.83 -8.79
C PRO A 224 -8.40 -13.58 -10.22
N SER A 225 -7.37 -14.32 -10.65
CA SER A 225 -6.72 -14.18 -11.95
C SER A 225 -7.63 -14.42 -13.16
N GLN A 226 -8.73 -15.19 -13.01
CA GLN A 226 -9.68 -15.44 -14.10
C GLN A 226 -10.61 -14.25 -14.36
N ALA A 227 -10.62 -13.24 -13.47
CA ALA A 227 -11.48 -12.09 -13.58
C ALA A 227 -10.86 -11.04 -14.53
N GLY A 228 -11.59 -10.67 -15.59
CA GLY A 228 -11.21 -9.52 -16.43
C GLY A 228 -11.30 -8.19 -15.67
N PRO A 229 -10.74 -7.07 -16.17
CA PRO A 229 -10.63 -5.77 -15.48
C PRO A 229 -11.95 -5.19 -14.93
N THR A 230 -13.09 -5.61 -15.49
CA THR A 230 -14.42 -5.18 -15.08
C THR A 230 -15.08 -6.10 -14.05
N ASN A 231 -14.45 -7.21 -13.68
CA ASN A 231 -14.86 -8.03 -12.55
C ASN A 231 -13.92 -7.77 -11.39
N GLN A 232 -14.36 -6.91 -10.47
CA GLN A 232 -13.63 -6.51 -9.25
C GLN A 232 -14.00 -7.38 -8.03
N GLY A 233 -14.59 -8.56 -8.24
CA GLY A 233 -15.06 -9.42 -7.16
C GLY A 233 -16.50 -9.12 -6.70
N ARG A 234 -17.07 -10.06 -5.94
CA ARG A 234 -18.50 -10.05 -5.58
C ARG A 234 -18.87 -8.97 -4.58
N VAL A 235 -18.02 -8.69 -3.60
CA VAL A 235 -18.31 -7.63 -2.63
C VAL A 235 -18.34 -6.25 -3.29
N GLN A 236 -17.39 -5.99 -4.20
CA GLN A 236 -17.38 -4.75 -4.98
C GLN A 236 -18.60 -4.64 -5.89
N LEU A 237 -19.03 -5.77 -6.48
CA LEU A 237 -20.29 -5.80 -7.24
C LEU A 237 -21.48 -5.40 -6.38
N LEU A 238 -21.67 -6.06 -5.22
CA LEU A 238 -22.82 -5.81 -4.35
C LEU A 238 -22.81 -4.38 -3.79
N CYS A 239 -21.68 -3.92 -3.28
CA CYS A 239 -21.55 -2.56 -2.74
C CYS A 239 -21.72 -1.51 -3.85
N GLY A 240 -21.11 -1.74 -5.02
CA GLY A 240 -21.21 -0.85 -6.17
C GLY A 240 -22.63 -0.76 -6.70
N ALA A 241 -23.32 -1.89 -6.89
CA ALA A 241 -24.70 -1.94 -7.35
C ALA A 241 -25.64 -1.20 -6.39
N MET A 242 -25.56 -1.48 -5.08
CA MET A 242 -26.41 -0.78 -4.11
C MET A 242 -26.17 0.72 -4.10
N PHE A 243 -24.92 1.17 -4.30
CA PHE A 243 -24.58 2.59 -4.38
C PHE A 243 -25.11 3.23 -5.67
N GLU A 244 -24.91 2.58 -6.82
CA GLU A 244 -25.38 3.04 -8.14
C GLU A 244 -26.91 3.09 -8.21
N GLU A 245 -27.61 2.07 -7.72
CA GLU A 245 -29.07 2.05 -7.64
C GLU A 245 -29.62 3.13 -6.70
N SER A 246 -28.98 3.34 -5.54
CA SER A 246 -29.39 4.40 -4.60
C SER A 246 -29.26 5.79 -5.22
N ARG A 247 -28.29 5.98 -6.13
CA ARG A 247 -28.15 7.20 -6.93
C ARG A 247 -29.16 7.26 -8.06
N GLY A 248 -29.43 6.13 -8.72
CA GLY A 248 -30.44 6.00 -9.76
C GLY A 248 -31.82 6.46 -9.28
N ASP A 249 -32.25 6.01 -8.09
CA ASP A 249 -33.51 6.45 -7.47
C ASP A 249 -33.59 7.99 -7.39
N LEU A 250 -32.50 8.65 -6.98
CA LEU A 250 -32.44 10.12 -6.87
C LEU A 250 -32.47 10.83 -8.23
N VAL A 251 -31.94 10.20 -9.29
CA VAL A 251 -32.03 10.71 -10.66
C VAL A 251 -33.47 10.62 -11.15
N GLU A 252 -34.13 9.47 -10.93
CA GLU A 252 -35.53 9.25 -11.32
C GLU A 252 -36.49 10.22 -10.61
N GLU A 253 -36.22 10.52 -9.34
CA GLU A 253 -36.95 11.51 -8.56
C GLU A 253 -36.64 12.97 -8.96
N GLY A 254 -35.64 13.20 -9.81
CA GLY A 254 -35.20 14.54 -10.23
C GLY A 254 -34.45 15.32 -9.16
N THR A 255 -33.99 14.65 -8.08
CA THR A 255 -33.19 15.27 -7.01
C THR A 255 -31.76 15.57 -7.47
N ILE A 256 -31.22 14.73 -8.37
CA ILE A 256 -29.93 14.97 -9.04
C ILE A 256 -30.09 14.82 -10.56
N GLY A 257 -29.33 15.60 -11.33
CA GLY A 257 -29.30 15.48 -12.79
C GLY A 257 -28.58 14.22 -13.25
N ARG A 258 -28.92 13.72 -14.45
CA ARG A 258 -28.29 12.51 -15.02
C ARG A 258 -26.80 12.72 -15.28
N GLU A 259 -26.41 13.92 -15.69
CA GLU A 259 -25.02 14.31 -15.88
C GLU A 259 -24.19 14.25 -14.58
N MET A 260 -24.81 14.44 -13.42
CA MET A 260 -24.17 14.27 -12.12
C MET A 260 -23.95 12.80 -11.76
N MET A 261 -24.69 11.88 -12.38
CA MET A 261 -24.49 10.44 -12.24
C MET A 261 -23.22 10.01 -13.00
N ASP A 262 -23.14 10.33 -14.28
CA ASP A 262 -22.06 9.86 -15.16
C ASP A 262 -20.70 10.52 -14.89
N SER A 263 -20.68 11.72 -14.31
CA SER A 263 -19.45 12.47 -14.04
C SER A 263 -18.68 11.96 -12.80
N PHE A 264 -19.31 11.13 -11.95
CA PHE A 264 -18.69 10.64 -10.72
C PHE A 264 -18.08 9.26 -10.91
N ASN A 265 -16.76 9.17 -10.85
CA ASN A 265 -16.03 7.91 -10.97
C ASN A 265 -15.12 7.71 -9.76
N VAL A 266 -15.16 6.52 -9.17
CA VAL A 266 -14.32 6.19 -8.02
C VAL A 266 -12.94 5.71 -8.52
N PRO A 267 -11.83 6.31 -8.05
CA PRO A 267 -10.48 5.96 -8.48
C PRO A 267 -9.94 4.76 -7.71
N VAL A 268 -10.63 3.61 -7.80
CA VAL A 268 -10.21 2.35 -7.16
C VAL A 268 -10.08 1.25 -8.21
N TYR A 269 -9.02 0.46 -8.11
CA TYR A 269 -8.80 -0.73 -8.93
C TYR A 269 -8.15 -1.84 -8.10
N ASP A 270 -8.79 -3.00 -8.09
CA ASP A 270 -8.34 -4.21 -7.43
C ASP A 270 -7.56 -5.05 -8.46
N PRO A 271 -6.22 -5.13 -8.39
CA PRO A 271 -5.43 -5.88 -9.35
C PRO A 271 -5.52 -7.41 -9.15
N THR A 272 -5.17 -8.17 -10.17
CA THR A 272 -4.81 -9.60 -10.02
C THR A 272 -3.36 -9.76 -9.55
N LEU A 273 -2.98 -10.97 -9.14
CA LEU A 273 -1.57 -11.29 -8.83
C LEU A 273 -0.67 -11.08 -10.04
N GLU A 274 -1.14 -11.41 -11.25
CA GLU A 274 -0.40 -11.24 -12.49
C GLU A 274 -0.20 -9.77 -12.83
N GLU A 275 -1.22 -8.94 -12.64
CA GLU A 275 -1.12 -7.49 -12.87
C GLU A 275 -0.12 -6.85 -11.89
N LEU A 276 -0.12 -7.25 -10.62
CA LEU A 276 0.85 -6.74 -9.65
C LEU A 276 2.27 -7.26 -9.93
N ARG A 277 2.41 -8.55 -10.27
CA ARG A 277 3.71 -9.14 -10.67
C ARG A 277 4.28 -8.44 -11.90
N GLU A 278 3.45 -8.23 -12.93
CA GLU A 278 3.83 -7.50 -14.15
C GLU A 278 4.40 -6.12 -13.81
N ALA A 279 3.75 -5.36 -12.92
CA ALA A 279 4.23 -4.05 -12.51
C ALA A 279 5.61 -4.10 -11.84
N VAL A 280 5.84 -5.10 -10.98
CA VAL A 280 7.12 -5.29 -10.28
C VAL A 280 8.22 -5.73 -11.23
N ASP A 281 7.94 -6.70 -12.11
CA ASP A 281 8.90 -7.26 -13.06
C ASP A 281 9.33 -6.21 -14.10
N VAL A 282 8.39 -5.38 -14.58
CA VAL A 282 8.68 -4.29 -15.53
C VAL A 282 9.55 -3.20 -14.91
N ASP A 283 9.32 -2.85 -13.65
CA ASP A 283 10.16 -1.89 -12.93
C ASP A 283 11.58 -2.45 -12.70
N GLY A 284 11.67 -3.70 -12.25
CA GLY A 284 12.92 -4.43 -12.09
C GLY A 284 13.81 -3.96 -10.94
N SER A 285 13.32 -3.08 -10.05
CA SER A 285 14.08 -2.66 -8.86
C SER A 285 13.96 -3.64 -7.69
N PHE A 286 12.98 -4.53 -7.72
CA PHE A 286 12.62 -5.38 -6.58
C PHE A 286 12.58 -6.86 -6.94
N GLN A 287 12.99 -7.69 -5.99
CA GLN A 287 12.71 -9.11 -5.99
C GLN A 287 11.40 -9.37 -5.23
N ILE A 288 10.51 -10.17 -5.81
CA ILE A 288 9.30 -10.66 -5.13
C ILE A 288 9.69 -11.80 -4.19
N ASN A 289 9.51 -11.59 -2.88
CA ASN A 289 9.74 -12.61 -1.85
C ASN A 289 8.49 -13.45 -1.58
N ARG A 290 7.32 -12.84 -1.75
CA ARG A 290 5.99 -13.43 -1.56
C ARG A 290 4.97 -12.64 -2.37
N LEU A 291 4.03 -13.34 -2.98
CA LEU A 291 2.92 -12.74 -3.71
C LEU A 291 1.76 -13.72 -3.74
N GLU A 292 0.74 -13.44 -2.94
CA GLU A 292 -0.38 -14.36 -2.70
C GLU A 292 -1.70 -13.61 -2.61
N LEU A 293 -2.78 -14.28 -3.00
CA LEU A 293 -4.15 -13.81 -2.82
C LEU A 293 -4.73 -14.53 -1.58
N VAL A 294 -5.10 -13.76 -0.57
CA VAL A 294 -5.66 -14.24 0.69
C VAL A 294 -7.10 -13.75 0.80
N ILE A 295 -7.99 -14.60 1.29
CA ILE A 295 -9.39 -14.24 1.57
C ILE A 295 -9.53 -14.16 3.09
N THR A 296 -9.84 -12.97 3.61
CA THR A 296 -10.00 -12.79 5.06
C THR A 296 -11.43 -13.05 5.51
N SER A 297 -11.60 -13.04 6.83
CA SER A 297 -12.88 -13.01 7.53
C SER A 297 -13.79 -11.92 6.98
N SER A 298 -15.10 -12.15 7.07
CA SER A 298 -16.14 -11.19 6.70
C SER A 298 -16.04 -9.91 7.55
N LEU A 299 -16.61 -8.80 7.07
CA LEU A 299 -16.78 -7.57 7.85
C LEU A 299 -17.39 -7.90 9.22
N ALA A 300 -16.81 -7.34 10.29
CA ALA A 300 -17.33 -7.55 11.64
C ALA A 300 -18.72 -6.88 11.77
N VAL A 301 -19.75 -7.71 11.91
CA VAL A 301 -21.11 -7.27 12.20
C VAL A 301 -21.44 -7.68 13.63
N ASP A 302 -21.85 -6.72 14.47
CA ASP A 302 -22.18 -6.94 15.89
C ASP A 302 -23.18 -8.09 16.08
N ASP A 303 -24.22 -8.12 15.23
CA ASP A 303 -25.19 -9.21 15.16
C ASP A 303 -25.47 -9.54 13.68
N PRO A 304 -24.81 -10.57 13.10
CA PRO A 304 -25.02 -10.98 11.72
C PRO A 304 -26.44 -11.45 11.42
N LYS A 305 -27.26 -11.77 12.43
CA LYS A 305 -28.66 -12.17 12.26
C LYS A 305 -29.60 -10.96 12.23
N ASP A 306 -29.19 -9.83 12.80
CA ASP A 306 -29.91 -8.56 12.67
C ASP A 306 -29.63 -7.94 11.29
N ARG A 307 -30.59 -8.09 10.38
CA ARG A 307 -30.55 -7.50 9.04
C ARG A 307 -30.28 -5.99 9.07
N ARG A 308 -30.76 -5.28 10.11
CA ARG A 308 -30.51 -3.84 10.29
C ARG A 308 -29.06 -3.57 10.72
N ALA A 309 -28.47 -4.45 11.53
CA ALA A 309 -27.05 -4.35 11.88
C ALA A 309 -26.18 -4.55 10.63
N VAL A 310 -26.45 -5.59 9.83
CA VAL A 310 -25.77 -5.83 8.55
C VAL A 310 -25.86 -4.59 7.66
N GLY A 311 -27.07 -4.08 7.42
CA GLY A 311 -27.26 -2.93 6.55
C GLY A 311 -26.55 -1.65 7.05
N ARG A 312 -26.56 -1.40 8.36
CA ARG A 312 -25.78 -0.29 8.96
C ARG A 312 -24.29 -0.48 8.75
N THR A 313 -23.75 -1.68 9.01
CA THR A 313 -22.32 -1.98 8.85
C THR A 313 -21.88 -1.76 7.40
N VAL A 314 -22.62 -2.30 6.43
CA VAL A 314 -22.31 -2.15 5.00
C VAL A 314 -22.32 -0.68 4.57
N ALA A 315 -23.39 0.05 4.88
CA ALA A 315 -23.51 1.45 4.49
C ALA A 315 -22.44 2.33 5.16
N ASN A 316 -22.13 2.08 6.44
CA ASN A 316 -21.08 2.81 7.15
C ASN A 316 -19.69 2.51 6.58
N TYR A 317 -19.41 1.25 6.23
CA TYR A 317 -18.17 0.86 5.57
C TYR A 317 -17.97 1.65 4.27
N VAL A 318 -18.96 1.66 3.37
CA VAL A 318 -18.85 2.39 2.10
C VAL A 318 -18.85 3.91 2.32
N ARG A 319 -19.65 4.44 3.27
CA ARG A 319 -19.65 5.87 3.63
C ARG A 319 -18.29 6.33 4.13
N SER A 320 -17.60 5.50 4.89
CA SER A 320 -16.28 5.86 5.42
C SER A 320 -15.21 5.95 4.33
N LEU A 321 -15.30 5.10 3.30
CA LEU A 321 -14.38 5.09 2.16
C LEU A 321 -14.67 6.21 1.17
N LEU A 322 -15.94 6.37 0.78
CA LEU A 322 -16.35 7.24 -0.32
C LEU A 322 -16.96 8.56 0.14
N GLY A 323 -17.30 8.68 1.42
CA GLY A 323 -18.08 9.80 1.96
C GLY A 323 -17.55 11.17 1.59
N PRO A 324 -16.25 11.46 1.81
CA PRO A 324 -15.66 12.74 1.42
C PRO A 324 -15.75 13.04 -0.08
N LEU A 325 -15.56 12.03 -0.93
CA LEU A 325 -15.65 12.17 -2.39
C LEU A 325 -17.10 12.44 -2.83
N VAL A 326 -18.05 11.71 -2.25
CA VAL A 326 -19.48 11.88 -2.54
C VAL A 326 -19.99 13.22 -2.03
N ASP A 327 -19.60 13.63 -0.81
CA ASP A 327 -19.95 14.93 -0.23
C ASP A 327 -19.45 16.08 -1.10
N ALA A 328 -18.22 15.99 -1.61
CA ALA A 328 -17.65 16.99 -2.50
C ALA A 328 -18.35 17.05 -3.86
N HIS A 329 -18.86 15.91 -4.36
CA HIS A 329 -19.50 15.83 -5.68
C HIS A 329 -20.97 16.28 -5.66
N VAL A 330 -21.77 15.80 -4.70
CA VAL A 330 -23.23 16.04 -4.68
C VAL A 330 -23.71 16.90 -3.51
N GLY A 331 -22.82 17.26 -2.59
CA GLY A 331 -23.18 17.92 -1.34
C GLY A 331 -23.70 16.95 -0.28
N ARG A 332 -23.48 17.32 0.98
CA ARG A 332 -23.71 16.45 2.14
C ARG A 332 -25.14 15.93 2.27
N ALA A 333 -26.14 16.78 2.01
CA ALA A 333 -27.55 16.39 2.15
C ALA A 333 -27.95 15.28 1.17
N VAL A 334 -27.53 15.40 -0.09
CA VAL A 334 -27.77 14.38 -1.12
C VAL A 334 -26.95 13.13 -0.83
N ALA A 335 -25.70 13.29 -0.40
CA ALA A 335 -24.85 12.17 -0.02
C ALA A 335 -25.46 11.35 1.12
N ASP A 336 -25.90 12.00 2.20
CA ASP A 336 -26.54 11.32 3.33
C ASP A 336 -27.75 10.49 2.87
N GLU A 337 -28.55 11.02 1.94
CA GLU A 337 -29.71 10.33 1.39
C GLU A 337 -29.31 9.11 0.52
N ILE A 338 -28.24 9.20 -0.29
CA ILE A 338 -27.68 8.05 -1.03
C ILE A 338 -27.35 6.91 -0.05
N PHE A 339 -26.65 7.23 1.05
CA PHE A 339 -26.23 6.23 2.02
C PHE A 339 -27.39 5.69 2.88
N VAL A 340 -28.44 6.48 3.10
CA VAL A 340 -29.69 6.00 3.73
C VAL A 340 -30.38 4.96 2.85
N ARG A 341 -30.47 5.19 1.53
CA ARG A 341 -31.02 4.22 0.57
C ARG A 341 -30.15 2.98 0.45
N MET A 342 -28.83 3.17 0.38
CA MET A 342 -27.86 2.07 0.33
C MET A 342 -27.97 1.17 1.56
N ARG A 343 -28.13 1.76 2.75
CA ARG A 343 -28.41 1.01 3.99
C ARG A 343 -29.65 0.13 3.82
N ARG A 344 -30.78 0.68 3.39
CA ARG A 344 -32.03 -0.10 3.22
C ARG A 344 -31.86 -1.25 2.23
N ARG A 345 -31.12 -1.06 1.15
CA ARG A 345 -30.78 -2.13 0.19
C ARG A 345 -29.92 -3.21 0.83
N ALA A 346 -28.92 -2.82 1.60
CA ALA A 346 -28.10 -3.78 2.35
C ALA A 346 -28.92 -4.54 3.40
N GLU A 347 -29.91 -3.92 4.05
CA GLU A 347 -30.86 -4.62 4.93
C GLU A 347 -31.74 -5.64 4.17
N ALA A 348 -32.10 -5.33 2.92
CA ALA A 348 -32.85 -6.24 2.06
C ALA A 348 -32.00 -7.43 1.56
N LEU A 349 -30.70 -7.22 1.36
CA LEU A 349 -29.74 -8.23 0.91
C LEU A 349 -28.91 -8.86 2.04
N ALA A 350 -29.31 -8.66 3.30
CA ALA A 350 -28.50 -9.04 4.46
C ALA A 350 -28.07 -10.52 4.47
N GLU A 351 -28.95 -11.43 4.07
CA GLU A 351 -28.65 -12.88 4.01
C GLU A 351 -27.54 -13.20 3.00
N GLU A 352 -27.56 -12.55 1.83
CA GLU A 352 -26.50 -12.71 0.82
C GLU A 352 -25.19 -12.04 1.29
N LEU A 353 -25.28 -10.87 1.91
CA LEU A 353 -24.12 -10.10 2.34
C LEU A 353 -23.33 -10.79 3.44
N VAL A 354 -23.98 -11.46 4.40
CA VAL A 354 -23.28 -12.12 5.50
C VAL A 354 -22.28 -13.17 5.01
N ASP A 355 -22.65 -13.94 3.99
CA ASP A 355 -21.80 -15.00 3.44
C ASP A 355 -20.77 -14.47 2.44
N GLU A 356 -21.15 -13.45 1.66
CA GLU A 356 -20.37 -12.95 0.53
C GLU A 356 -19.40 -11.82 0.87
N MET A 357 -19.50 -11.17 2.04
CA MET A 357 -18.66 -10.03 2.47
C MET A 357 -17.19 -10.37 2.78
N ARG A 358 -16.59 -11.26 1.99
CA ARG A 358 -15.18 -11.63 2.06
C ARG A 358 -14.41 -10.93 0.95
N PHE A 359 -13.43 -10.14 1.34
CA PHE A 359 -12.61 -9.42 0.38
C PHE A 359 -11.33 -10.23 0.10
N PRO A 360 -11.04 -10.50 -1.18
CA PRO A 360 -9.72 -10.98 -1.55
C PRO A 360 -8.70 -9.84 -1.43
N HIS A 361 -7.56 -10.14 -0.85
CA HIS A 361 -6.45 -9.21 -0.68
C HIS A 361 -5.18 -9.82 -1.21
N ILE A 362 -4.37 -9.00 -1.89
CA ILE A 362 -3.04 -9.39 -2.28
C ILE A 362 -2.09 -9.04 -1.15
N VAL A 363 -1.35 -10.05 -0.69
CA VAL A 363 -0.22 -9.90 0.23
C VAL A 363 1.05 -10.02 -0.59
N CYS A 364 1.88 -8.98 -0.55
CA CYS A 364 3.12 -8.89 -1.31
C CYS A 364 4.28 -8.47 -0.41
N SER A 365 5.40 -9.16 -0.55
CA SER A 365 6.67 -8.77 0.06
C SER A 365 7.73 -8.61 -1.00
N LEU A 366 8.43 -7.48 -0.96
CA LEU A 366 9.44 -7.09 -1.92
C LEU A 366 10.76 -6.77 -1.21
N SER A 367 11.88 -7.21 -1.79
CA SER A 367 13.23 -6.80 -1.37
C SER A 367 13.88 -5.97 -2.46
N LEU A 368 14.57 -4.90 -2.09
CA LEU A 368 15.33 -4.11 -3.05
C LEU A 368 16.46 -4.97 -3.66
N ASP A 369 16.49 -5.09 -4.99
CA ASP A 369 17.46 -5.95 -5.68
C ASP A 369 18.89 -5.37 -5.55
N ARG A 370 19.85 -6.24 -5.19
CA ARG A 370 21.28 -5.92 -5.04
C ARG A 370 21.92 -5.51 -6.38
N VAL A 371 21.35 -5.90 -7.51
CA VAL A 371 21.99 -5.83 -8.85
C VAL A 371 21.90 -4.44 -9.51
N MET A 372 21.13 -3.49 -8.96
CA MET A 372 21.10 -2.10 -9.44
C MET A 372 22.48 -1.42 -9.46
N LYS A 373 23.44 -1.88 -8.62
CA LYS A 373 24.83 -1.38 -8.67
C LYS A 373 25.56 -1.68 -9.99
N ILE A 374 25.17 -2.71 -10.76
CA ILE A 374 25.90 -3.08 -11.98
C ILE A 374 25.35 -2.39 -13.23
N ARG A 375 24.02 -2.18 -13.35
CA ARG A 375 23.44 -1.54 -14.54
C ARG A 375 23.73 -0.04 -14.62
N ALA A 376 23.71 0.67 -13.49
CA ALA A 376 24.07 2.09 -13.45
C ALA A 376 25.57 2.32 -13.77
N TYR A 377 26.45 1.43 -13.29
CA TYR A 377 27.88 1.47 -13.67
C TYR A 377 28.10 1.10 -15.14
N ARG A 378 27.36 0.14 -15.70
CA ARG A 378 27.49 -0.22 -17.13
C ARG A 378 27.02 0.91 -18.05
N LEU A 379 25.93 1.62 -17.72
CA LEU A 379 25.47 2.78 -18.50
C LEU A 379 26.36 4.01 -18.34
N CYS A 380 26.92 4.23 -17.14
CA CYS A 380 27.85 5.34 -16.91
C CYS A 380 29.20 5.07 -17.61
N TYR A 381 29.74 3.86 -17.49
CA TYR A 381 31.01 3.46 -18.14
C TYR A 381 30.89 3.47 -19.66
N MET A 382 29.77 3.01 -20.24
CA MET A 382 29.54 3.11 -21.69
C MET A 382 29.35 4.55 -22.19
N ARG A 383 28.96 5.50 -21.32
CA ARG A 383 28.87 6.92 -21.68
C ARG A 383 30.17 7.68 -21.52
N THR A 384 31.08 7.27 -20.64
CA THR A 384 32.39 7.91 -20.45
C THR A 384 33.50 7.30 -21.30
N THR A 385 33.44 6.04 -21.68
CA THR A 385 34.38 5.45 -22.66
C THR A 385 33.70 5.29 -24.02
N GLY A 386 33.56 6.41 -24.72
CA GLY A 386 33.26 6.39 -26.16
C GLY A 386 34.45 5.78 -26.92
N CYS A 387 34.48 4.46 -27.05
CA CYS A 387 35.35 3.76 -27.99
C CYS A 387 34.52 2.81 -28.85
N ILE A 388 34.38 3.20 -30.11
CA ILE A 388 33.95 2.38 -31.23
C ILE A 388 34.94 1.21 -31.35
N LEU A 389 34.49 -0.02 -31.18
CA LEU A 389 35.13 -1.18 -31.79
C LEU A 389 34.07 -1.97 -32.56
N ARG A 390 34.01 -1.67 -33.86
CA ARG A 390 33.40 -2.55 -34.86
C ARG A 390 34.23 -3.83 -34.94
N GLY A 391 33.54 -4.97 -34.84
CA GLY A 391 33.95 -6.26 -35.38
C GLY A 391 35.15 -6.91 -34.71
N SER A 392 34.91 -7.95 -33.90
CA SER A 392 35.76 -9.15 -33.81
C SER A 392 35.05 -10.22 -32.99
N THR A 393 35.09 -11.44 -33.52
CA THR A 393 34.56 -12.71 -33.00
C THR A 393 35.09 -13.05 -31.60
N PHE A 394 34.20 -13.50 -30.71
CA PHE A 394 34.56 -14.12 -29.42
C PHE A 394 35.05 -15.56 -29.64
N SER A 395 36.31 -15.84 -29.29
CA SER A 395 36.77 -17.20 -28.95
C SER A 395 37.24 -17.19 -27.49
N ALA A 396 36.61 -18.02 -26.67
CA ALA A 396 36.99 -18.24 -25.29
C ALA A 396 38.35 -18.95 -25.20
N LEU A 397 39.19 -18.57 -24.22
CA LEU A 397 40.17 -19.43 -23.54
C LEU A 397 40.81 -18.68 -22.35
N GLY A 398 40.60 -19.24 -21.14
CA GLY A 398 41.49 -19.35 -19.98
C GLY A 398 42.33 -18.17 -19.45
N GLY A 399 42.23 -17.95 -18.13
CA GLY A 399 43.44 -17.79 -17.29
C GLY A 399 43.61 -16.49 -16.48
N ASN A 400 43.43 -16.64 -15.17
CA ASN A 400 44.11 -15.99 -14.05
C ASN A 400 44.10 -14.46 -13.88
N VAL A 401 43.39 -14.09 -12.81
CA VAL A 401 43.44 -12.84 -12.07
C VAL A 401 44.79 -12.69 -11.36
N LEU A 402 45.49 -11.57 -11.57
CA LEU A 402 46.45 -11.03 -10.60
C LEU A 402 46.42 -9.49 -10.68
N PHE A 403 45.94 -8.85 -9.62
CA PHE A 403 45.97 -7.39 -9.47
C PHE A 403 47.27 -6.98 -8.77
N HIS A 404 48.12 -6.21 -9.45
CA HIS A 404 49.13 -5.35 -8.83
C HIS A 404 49.09 -3.98 -9.53
N TYR A 405 48.80 -2.92 -8.77
CA TYR A 405 49.03 -1.54 -9.19
C TYR A 405 49.86 -0.85 -8.13
N GLU A 406 51.13 -0.59 -8.45
CA GLU A 406 52.06 0.20 -7.65
C GLU A 406 51.77 1.70 -7.77
N ARG A 407 51.99 2.42 -6.66
CA ARG A 407 51.93 3.88 -6.54
C ARG A 407 53.06 4.54 -7.35
N ALA A 408 52.72 5.38 -8.31
CA ALA A 408 53.66 6.33 -8.91
C ALA A 408 53.89 7.53 -7.96
N LYS A 409 55.14 7.74 -7.55
CA LYS A 409 55.64 8.98 -6.93
C LYS A 409 56.10 9.96 -8.02
N MET A 410 55.78 11.24 -7.81
CA MET A 410 56.28 12.39 -8.55
C MET A 410 57.81 12.45 -8.57
N PHE A 411 58.42 12.85 -9.69
CA PHE A 411 59.41 13.92 -9.80
C PHE A 411 59.57 14.35 -11.27
N GLY A 412 59.65 15.67 -11.49
CA GLY A 412 59.86 16.32 -12.78
C GLY A 412 61.31 16.30 -13.29
N PRO A 413 61.59 16.97 -14.43
CA PRO A 413 62.56 16.53 -15.42
C PRO A 413 63.91 17.25 -15.31
N THR A 414 65.00 16.62 -15.77
CA THR A 414 66.11 17.33 -16.44
C THR A 414 66.95 16.41 -17.34
N MET A 415 67.46 17.02 -18.43
CA MET A 415 68.49 16.63 -19.42
C MET A 415 69.52 15.58 -18.94
N GLN A 416 70.09 14.72 -19.78
CA GLN A 416 70.57 14.87 -21.16
C GLN A 416 70.68 13.50 -21.84
#